data_AF-A0A512CH62-F1
#
_entry.id   AF-A0A512CH62-F1
#
_cell.length_a   1.000
_cell.length_b   1.000
_cell.length_c   1.000
_cell.angle_alpha   90.00
_cell.angle_beta   90.00
_cell.angle_gamma   90.00
#
_symmetry.space_group_name_H-M   'P 1'
#
loop_
_entity.id
_entity.type
_entity.pdbx_description
1 polymer ?
#
loop_
_entity_poly.entity_id
_entity_poly.type
_entity_poly.pdbx_seq_one_letter_code
_entity_poly.pdbx_strand_id
1 'polypeptide(L)' 'MTANNRITNSHYQLNYDVSRNTASRDLLDMGDKGIIKSSKIKDAGSYYEL' A
#
# COMPACT_ATOMS: atom_id res chain seq x y z
N MET A 1 15.80 -3.78 -13.31
CA MET A 1 14.50 -4.38 -12.95
C MET A 1 14.43 -4.38 -11.44
N THR A 2 13.77 -3.40 -10.82
CA THR A 2 13.86 -3.30 -9.36
C THR A 2 12.55 -2.77 -8.78
N ALA A 3 11.96 -3.60 -7.90
CA ALA A 3 10.85 -3.32 -6.97
C ALA A 3 9.39 -3.48 -7.49
N ASN A 4 9.00 -4.68 -7.96
CA ASN A 4 7.60 -4.98 -8.32
C ASN A 4 6.74 -5.62 -7.20
N ASN A 5 7.27 -5.78 -5.99
CA ASN A 5 6.51 -6.39 -4.88
C ASN A 5 6.14 -5.40 -3.76
N ARG A 6 6.40 -4.10 -3.93
CA ARG A 6 6.12 -3.09 -2.90
C ARG A 6 5.04 -2.12 -3.35
N ILE A 7 3.97 -2.06 -2.58
CA ILE A 7 2.84 -1.15 -2.79
C ILE A 7 2.91 -0.08 -1.72
N THR A 8 3.22 1.15 -2.11
CA THR A 8 3.09 2.32 -1.23
C THR A 8 1.77 3.01 -1.47
N ASN A 9 1.33 3.83 -0.51
CA ASN A 9 0.13 4.64 -0.69
C ASN A 9 0.23 5.56 -1.93
N SER A 10 1.37 6.20 -2.15
CA SER A 10 1.59 7.05 -3.33
C SER A 10 1.55 6.27 -4.64
N HIS A 11 2.12 5.05 -4.67
CA HIS A 11 2.04 4.19 -5.83
C HIS A 11 0.58 3.79 -6.12
N TYR A 12 -0.18 3.42 -5.09
CA TYR A 12 -1.59 3.08 -5.24
C TYR A 12 -2.41 4.27 -5.77
N GLN A 13 -2.22 5.47 -5.21
CA GLN A 13 -2.87 6.69 -5.69
C GLN A 13 -2.62 6.93 -7.19
N LEU A 14 -1.38 6.80 -7.65
CA LEU A 14 -1.01 7.06 -9.05
C LEU A 14 -1.57 6.02 -10.04
N ASN A 15 -1.65 4.74 -9.64
CA ASN A 15 -2.14 3.70 -10.55
C ASN A 15 -3.67 3.67 -10.66
N TYR A 16 -4.38 4.06 -9.59
CA TYR A 16 -5.83 3.98 -9.52
C TYR A 16 -6.53 5.35 -9.56
N ASP A 17 -5.77 6.44 -9.65
CA ASP A 17 -6.25 7.83 -9.63
C ASP A 17 -7.22 8.11 -8.46
N VAL A 18 -6.78 7.73 -7.26
CA VAL A 18 -7.57 7.89 -6.03
C VAL A 18 -6.90 8.82 -5.04
N SER A 19 -7.70 9.37 -4.12
CA SER A 19 -7.18 10.16 -3.01
C SER A 19 -6.32 9.32 -2.06
N ARG A 20 -5.39 9.98 -1.35
CA ARG A 20 -4.61 9.39 -0.26
C ARG A 20 -5.47 8.63 0.76
N ASN A 21 -6.63 9.18 1.11
CA ASN A 21 -7.54 8.59 2.09
C ASN A 21 -8.15 7.29 1.57
N THR A 22 -8.56 7.27 0.30
CA THR A 22 -9.07 6.07 -0.37
C THR A 22 -7.97 5.00 -0.42
N ALA A 23 -6.77 5.36 -0.91
CA ALA A 23 -5.63 4.45 -0.96
C ALA A 23 -5.29 3.87 0.42
N SER A 24 -5.31 4.69 1.47
CA SER A 24 -5.05 4.21 2.84
C SER A 24 -6.08 3.19 3.31
N ARG A 25 -7.37 3.45 3.06
CA ARG A 25 -8.46 2.56 3.49
C ARG A 25 -8.43 1.25 2.73
N ASP A 26 -8.23 1.30 1.42
CA ASP A 26 -8.17 0.11 0.58
C ASP A 26 -6.97 -0.77 0.93
N LEU A 27 -5.78 -0.19 1.10
CA LEU A 27 -4.58 -0.94 1.47
C LEU A 27 -4.70 -1.55 2.87
N LEU A 28 -5.34 -0.86 3.81
CA LEU A 28 -5.62 -1.39 5.14
C LEU A 28 -6.60 -2.57 5.08
N ASP A 29 -7.71 -2.43 4.34
CA ASP A 29 -8.69 -3.50 4.13
C ASP A 29 -8.07 -4.73 3.44
N MET A 30 -7.21 -4.53 2.44
CA MET A 30 -6.45 -5.61 1.80
C MET A 30 -5.46 -6.26 2.77
N GLY A 31 -4.85 -5.49 3.65
CA GLY A 31 -3.97 -5.98 4.72
C GLY A 31 -4.72 -6.84 5.73
N ASP A 32 -5.88 -6.37 6.19
CA ASP A 32 -6.74 -7.06 7.15
C ASP A 32 -7.31 -8.36 6.55
N LYS A 33 -7.59 -8.39 5.25
CA LYS A 33 -7.99 -9.59 4.49
C LYS A 33 -6.84 -10.56 4.22
N GLY A 34 -5.61 -10.20 4.58
CA GLY A 34 -4.41 -11.02 4.36
C GLY A 34 -3.96 -11.12 2.90
N ILE A 35 -4.44 -10.22 2.04
CA ILE A 35 -4.06 -10.16 0.61
C ILE A 35 -2.65 -9.57 0.47
N ILE A 36 -2.31 -8.59 1.32
CA ILE A 36 -1.01 -7.95 1.36
C ILE A 36 -0.52 -7.86 2.81
N LYS A 37 0.79 -7.76 3.01
CA LYS A 37 1.43 -7.64 4.33
C LYS A 37 2.08 -6.28 4.48
N SER A 38 1.76 -5.57 5.57
CA SER A 38 2.42 -4.30 5.89
C SER A 38 3.88 -4.51 6.29
N SER A 39 4.75 -3.54 5.98
CA SER A 39 6.19 -3.60 6.22
C SER A 39 6.62 -3.45 7.69
N LYS A 40 5.67 -3.51 8.65
CA LYS A 40 5.86 -3.25 10.10
C LYS A 40 6.34 -1.83 10.45
N ILE A 41 6.67 -1.00 9.47
CA ILE A 41 7.02 0.42 9.64
C ILE A 41 5.70 1.21 9.76
N LYS A 42 5.50 1.90 10.87
CA LYS A 42 4.24 2.61 11.16
C LYS A 42 4.19 4.07 10.66
N ASP A 43 5.28 4.57 10.08
CA ASP A 43 5.47 5.99 9.74
C ASP A 43 5.82 6.21 8.25
N ALA A 44 6.56 7.30 7.96
CA ALA A 44 7.04 7.63 6.63
C ALA A 44 7.89 6.47 6.06
N GLY A 45 7.57 6.07 4.83
CA GLY A 45 8.19 4.91 4.20
C GLY A 45 7.50 3.58 4.52
N SER A 46 6.32 3.59 5.12
CA SER A 46 5.44 2.41 5.15
C SER A 46 5.10 1.93 3.74
N TYR A 47 5.09 0.61 3.56
CA TYR A 47 4.74 -0.06 2.32
C TYR A 47 4.09 -1.41 2.61
N TYR A 48 3.46 -1.98 1.60
CA TYR A 48 2.85 -3.29 1.64
C TYR A 48 3.55 -4.21 0.64
N GLU A 49 3.60 -5.50 0.93
CA GLU A 49 4.13 -6.54 0.04
C GLU A 49 3.07 -7.62 -0.20
N LEU A 50 3.10 -8.22 -1.40
CA LEU A 50 2.34 -9.44 -1.72
C LEU A 50 2.93 -10.64 -0.95
#